data_AF-A0AAD1DAA0-F1
#
_entry.id   AF-A0AAD1DAA0-F1
#
_cell.length_a   1.000
_cell.length_b   1.000
_cell.length_c   1.000
_cell.angle_alpha   90.00
_cell.angle_beta   90.00
_cell.angle_gamma   90.00
#
_symmetry.space_group_name_H-M   'P 1'
#
loop_
_entity.id
_entity.type
_entity.pdbx_description
1 polymer ?
#
loop_
_entity_poly.entity_id
_entity_poly.type
_entity_poly.pdbx_seq_one_letter_code
_entity_poly.pdbx_strand_id
1 'polypeptide(L)'
;MNAYSTLESVIITKMHNRIVKALQVKNNVISYLFGLVDFLTSKSILAKRFVDTTNHRVYVMVQFPFIQPEDLIAYFKTKRIDLSLTSATHLSTVLNKALFHL
;
A
#
# COMPACT_ATOMS: atom_id res chain seq x y z
N MET A 1 13.08 5.54 10.77
CA MET A 1 11.87 5.32 9.97
C MET A 1 12.31 5.02 8.54
N ASN A 2 12.06 3.80 8.07
CA ASN A 2 12.31 3.39 6.68
C ASN A 2 11.03 3.60 5.83
N ALA A 3 11.14 3.49 4.50
CA ALA A 3 10.00 3.69 3.60
C ALA A 3 8.78 2.83 3.97
N TYR A 4 9.00 1.57 4.37
CA TYR A 4 7.95 0.63 4.79
C TYR A 4 7.21 1.14 6.04
N SER A 5 7.93 1.51 7.10
CA SER A 5 7.35 2.04 8.34
C SER A 5 6.62 3.38 8.13
N THR A 6 7.05 4.20 7.17
CA THR A 6 6.33 5.43 6.79
C THR A 6 5.03 5.08 6.05
N LEU A 7 5.04 4.08 5.16
CA LEU A 7 3.85 3.59 4.47
C LEU A 7 2.82 3.00 5.42
N GLU A 8 3.26 2.13 6.33
CA GLU A 8 2.40 1.59 7.39
C GLU A 8 1.75 2.71 8.19
N SER A 9 2.54 3.70 8.61
CA SER A 9 2.05 4.85 9.37
C SER A 9 1.00 5.64 8.59
N VAL A 10 1.24 5.96 7.31
CA VAL A 10 0.26 6.67 6.46
C VAL A 10 -1.03 5.86 6.29
N ILE A 11 -0.92 4.56 6.06
CA ILE A 11 -2.07 3.66 5.84
C ILE A 11 -2.90 3.52 7.12
N ILE A 12 -2.25 3.28 8.27
CA ILE A 12 -2.92 3.14 9.56
C ILE A 12 -3.53 4.47 10.01
N THR A 13 -2.80 5.58 9.95
CA THR A 13 -3.29 6.85 10.51
C THR A 13 -4.31 7.54 9.61
N LYS A 14 -4.13 7.55 8.28
CA LYS A 14 -4.97 8.34 7.37
C LYS A 14 -6.05 7.53 6.67
N MET A 15 -5.89 6.22 6.55
CA MET A 15 -6.73 5.41 5.66
C MET A 15 -7.46 4.26 6.33
N HIS A 16 -7.10 3.88 7.56
CA HIS A 16 -7.73 2.77 8.30
C HIS A 16 -9.25 2.77 8.17
N ASN A 17 -9.92 3.85 8.59
CA ASN A 17 -11.39 3.91 8.58
C ASN A 17 -12.01 3.89 7.18
N ARG A 18 -11.31 4.40 6.16
CA ARG A 18 -11.78 4.39 4.76
C ARG A 18 -11.62 3.00 4.13
N ILE A 19 -10.52 2.32 4.44
CA ILE A 19 -10.22 0.96 4.00
C ILE A 19 -11.20 -0.04 4.64
N VAL A 20 -11.45 0.08 5.96
CA VAL A 20 -12.47 -0.72 6.67
C VAL A 20 -13.81 -0.63 5.96
N LYS A 21 -14.25 0.59 5.64
CA LYS A 21 -15.53 0.82 4.95
C LYS A 21 -15.55 0.24 3.53
N ALA A 22 -14.47 0.43 2.77
CA ALA A 22 -14.37 -0.05 1.39
C ALA A 22 -14.37 -1.59 1.30
N LEU A 23 -13.78 -2.25 2.30
CA LEU A 23 -13.67 -3.71 2.35
C LEU A 23 -14.88 -4.37 3.05
N GLN A 24 -15.73 -3.61 3.75
CA GLN A 24 -16.89 -4.11 4.51
C GLN A 24 -16.57 -5.20 5.55
N VAL A 25 -15.30 -5.38 5.95
CA VAL A 25 -14.90 -6.49 6.83
C VAL A 25 -14.87 -6.05 8.29
N LYS A 26 -15.70 -6.68 9.14
CA LYS A 26 -15.80 -6.34 10.56
C LYS A 26 -14.63 -6.80 11.43
N ASN A 27 -13.89 -7.86 11.05
CA ASN A 27 -12.95 -8.54 11.95
C ASN A 27 -11.51 -8.77 11.42
N ASN A 28 -11.18 -8.43 10.17
CA ASN A 28 -9.85 -8.70 9.59
C ASN A 28 -9.10 -7.47 9.05
N VAL A 29 -9.55 -6.28 9.45
CA VAL A 29 -9.07 -4.97 8.96
C VAL A 29 -7.54 -4.84 8.99
N ILE A 30 -6.91 -5.27 10.09
CA ILE A 30 -5.47 -5.17 10.28
C ILE A 30 -4.71 -6.03 9.26
N SER A 31 -5.18 -7.25 8.99
CA SER A 31 -4.61 -8.15 7.97
C SER A 31 -4.71 -7.54 6.57
N TYR A 32 -5.82 -6.88 6.24
CA TYR A 32 -5.95 -6.17 4.96
C TYR A 32 -5.04 -4.94 4.86
N LEU A 33 -4.80 -4.23 5.96
CA LEU A 33 -3.89 -3.08 5.97
C LEU A 33 -2.44 -3.52 5.75
N PHE A 34 -2.01 -4.59 6.41
CA PHE A 34 -0.70 -5.20 6.12
C PHE A 34 -0.62 -5.74 4.69
N GLY A 35 -1.68 -6.38 4.19
CA GLY A 35 -1.78 -6.81 2.80
C GLY A 35 -1.67 -5.64 1.80
N LEU A 36 -2.18 -4.45 2.14
CA LEU A 36 -2.01 -3.25 1.32
C LEU A 36 -0.58 -2.73 1.33
N VAL A 37 0.08 -2.71 2.49
CA VAL A 37 1.49 -2.33 2.59
C VAL A 37 2.35 -3.28 1.74
N ASP A 38 2.10 -4.57 1.84
CA ASP A 38 2.80 -5.60 1.06
C ASP A 38 2.54 -5.45 -0.44
N PHE A 39 1.29 -5.18 -0.83
CA PHE A 39 0.94 -4.88 -2.22
C PHE A 39 1.74 -3.69 -2.74
N LEU A 40 1.72 -2.55 -2.03
CA LEU A 40 2.42 -1.35 -2.46
C LEU A 40 3.93 -1.57 -2.55
N THR A 41 4.48 -2.31 -1.58
CA THR A 41 5.91 -2.67 -1.57
C THR A 41 6.24 -3.56 -2.78
N SER A 42 5.39 -4.53 -3.11
CA SER A 42 5.57 -5.40 -4.29
C SER A 42 5.53 -4.65 -5.62
N LYS A 43 4.81 -3.52 -5.67
CA LYS A 43 4.71 -2.64 -6.85
C LYS A 43 5.77 -1.54 -6.85
N SER A 44 6.52 -1.37 -5.76
CA SER A 44 7.51 -0.31 -5.64
C SER A 44 8.70 -0.56 -6.56
N ILE A 45 9.22 0.51 -7.15
CA ILE A 45 10.34 0.49 -8.07
C ILE A 45 11.54 1.13 -7.37
N LEU A 46 12.67 0.42 -7.34
CA LEU A 46 13.93 0.98 -6.84
C LEU A 46 14.36 2.15 -7.72
N ALA A 47 14.34 3.37 -7.17
CA ALA A 47 14.75 4.57 -7.88
C ALA A 47 16.22 4.91 -7.65
N LYS A 48 16.69 4.80 -6.40
CA LYS A 48 18.08 5.09 -6.04
C LYS A 48 18.51 4.33 -4.80
N ARG A 49 19.77 3.87 -4.78
CA ARG A 49 20.43 3.30 -3.61
C ARG A 49 21.62 4.15 -3.23
N PHE A 50 21.75 4.47 -1.95
CA PHE A 50 22.92 5.13 -1.38
C PHE A 50 23.43 4.31 -0.20
N VAL A 51 24.74 4.02 -0.20
CA VAL A 51 25.38 3.23 0.85
C VAL A 51 26.32 4.15 1.60
N ASP A 52 26.05 4.32 2.90
CA ASP A 52 26.92 5.00 3.84
C ASP A 52 27.78 3.94 4.54
N THR A 53 29.00 3.75 4.03
CA THR A 53 29.96 2.79 4.58
C THR A 53 30.53 3.23 5.92
N THR A 54 30.48 4.52 6.24
CA THR A 54 30.97 5.07 7.51
C THR A 54 30.05 4.68 8.65
N ASN A 55 28.75 4.88 8.46
CA ASN A 55 27.74 4.54 9.49
C ASN A 55 27.12 3.16 9.30
N HIS A 56 27.58 2.38 8.31
CA HIS A 56 27.04 1.07 7.95
C HIS A 56 25.53 1.09 7.66
N ARG A 57 25.08 2.08 6.86
CA ARG A 57 23.67 2.29 6.52
C ARG A 57 23.43 2.18 5.02
N VAL A 58 22.27 1.64 4.65
CA VAL A 58 21.79 1.65 3.27
C VAL A 58 20.49 2.43 3.20
N TYR A 59 20.48 3.43 2.32
CA TYR A 59 19.32 4.27 2.03
C TYR A 59 18.77 3.88 0.66
N VAL A 60 17.46 3.63 0.63
CA VAL A 60 16.75 3.20 -0.58
C VAL A 60 15.63 4.19 -0.85
N MET A 61 15.67 4.84 -2.01
CA MET A 61 14.54 5.60 -2.54
C MET A 61 13.74 4.70 -3.46
N VAL A 62 12.45 4.61 -3.20
CA VAL A 62 11.49 3.85 -4.00
C VAL A 62 10.45 4.79 -4.60
N GLN A 63 10.01 4.46 -5.80
CA GLN A 63 8.87 5.08 -6.47
C GLN A 63 7.67 4.13 -6.41
N PHE A 64 6.48 4.69 -6.22
CA PHE A 64 5.23 3.94 -6.30
C PHE A 64 4.54 4.28 -7.62
N PRO A 65 4.17 3.28 -8.44
CA PRO A 65 3.35 3.53 -9.61
C PRO A 65 1.92 3.90 -9.19
N PHE A 66 1.19 4.52 -10.11
CA PHE A 66 -0.24 4.73 -9.96
C PHE A 66 -0.95 3.37 -9.86
N ILE A 67 -1.86 3.23 -8.90
CA ILE A 67 -2.47 1.94 -8.55
C ILE A 67 -3.76 1.77 -9.36
N GLN A 68 -3.80 0.78 -10.24
CA GLN A 68 -5.01 0.44 -10.98
C GLN A 68 -5.93 -0.48 -10.14
N PRO A 69 -7.26 -0.39 -10.29
CA PRO A 69 -8.20 -1.31 -9.63
C PRO A 69 -7.92 -2.78 -9.94
N GLU A 70 -7.52 -3.09 -11.18
CA GLU A 70 -7.25 -4.45 -11.65
C GLU A 70 -6.06 -5.07 -10.93
N ASP A 71 -5.03 -4.27 -10.64
CA ASP A 71 -3.87 -4.71 -9.86
C ASP A 71 -4.24 -5.11 -8.44
N LEU A 72 -5.16 -4.35 -7.81
CA LEU A 72 -5.68 -4.66 -6.48
C LEU A 72 -6.49 -5.96 -6.51
N ILE A 73 -7.38 -6.11 -7.49
CA ILE A 73 -8.18 -7.33 -7.65
C ILE A 73 -7.27 -8.54 -7.83
N ALA A 74 -6.30 -8.46 -8.75
CA ALA A 74 -5.37 -9.55 -9.01
C ALA A 74 -4.58 -9.93 -7.74
N TYR A 75 -4.04 -8.94 -7.03
CA TYR A 75 -3.29 -9.18 -5.79
C TYR A 75 -4.14 -9.86 -4.72
N PHE A 76 -5.33 -9.31 -4.40
CA PHE A 76 -6.19 -9.87 -3.36
C PHE A 76 -6.75 -11.25 -3.74
N LYS A 77 -6.98 -11.51 -5.03
CA LYS A 77 -7.37 -12.84 -5.52
C LYS A 77 -6.31 -13.90 -5.21
N THR A 78 -5.01 -13.58 -5.32
CA THR A 78 -3.93 -14.51 -4.90
C THR A 78 -3.97 -14.83 -3.40
N LYS A 79 -4.54 -13.93 -2.59
CA LYS A 79 -4.74 -14.07 -1.15
C LYS A 79 -6.11 -14.64 -0.79
N ARG A 80 -6.86 -15.17 -1.77
CA ARG A 80 -8.22 -15.74 -1.62
C ARG A 80 -9.24 -14.72 -1.08
N ILE A 81 -9.04 -13.45 -1.43
CA ILE A 81 -9.94 -12.36 -1.11
C ILE A 81 -10.51 -11.85 -2.43
N ASP A 82 -11.81 -12.05 -2.64
CA ASP A 82 -12.48 -11.49 -3.81
C ASP A 82 -12.84 -10.03 -3.55
N LEU A 83 -12.15 -9.15 -4.27
CA LEU A 83 -12.40 -7.72 -4.25
C LEU A 83 -13.37 -7.37 -5.39
N SER A 84 -14.54 -6.82 -5.07
CA SER A 84 -15.44 -6.31 -6.12
C SER A 84 -14.76 -5.18 -6.89
N LEU A 85 -15.12 -5.00 -8.18
CA LEU A 85 -14.61 -3.88 -8.98
C LEU A 85 -14.91 -2.53 -8.31
N THR A 86 -16.10 -2.37 -7.74
CA THR A 86 -16.49 -1.15 -7.02
C THR A 86 -15.58 -0.88 -5.82
N SER A 87 -15.32 -1.91 -4.99
CA SER A 87 -14.41 -1.80 -3.84
C SER A 87 -12.98 -1.51 -4.30
N ALA A 88 -12.52 -2.14 -5.37
CA ALA A 88 -11.19 -1.93 -5.95
C ALA A 88 -11.00 -0.51 -6.46
N THR A 89 -11.99 0.03 -7.18
CA THR A 89 -11.98 1.41 -7.70
C THR A 89 -11.95 2.43 -6.55
N HIS A 90 -12.77 2.22 -5.52
CA HIS A 90 -12.78 3.11 -4.36
C HIS A 90 -11.44 3.05 -3.60
N LEU A 91 -10.86 1.86 -3.46
CA LEU A 91 -9.60 1.65 -2.77
C LEU A 91 -8.42 2.26 -3.55
N SER A 92 -8.35 2.04 -4.86
CA SER A 92 -7.39 2.68 -5.76
C SER A 92 -7.47 4.22 -5.64
N THR A 93 -8.68 4.79 -5.67
CA THR A 93 -8.89 6.23 -5.52
C THR A 93 -8.32 6.75 -4.20
N VAL A 94 -8.63 6.08 -3.08
CA VAL A 94 -8.12 6.47 -1.76
C VAL A 94 -6.60 6.38 -1.68
N LEU A 95 -6.01 5.29 -2.20
CA LEU A 95 -4.57 5.07 -2.19
C LEU A 95 -3.82 6.10 -3.03
N ASN A 96 -4.27 6.32 -4.27
CA ASN A 96 -3.64 7.28 -5.17
C ASN A 96 -3.74 8.71 -4.65
N LYS A 97 -4.90 9.09 -4.06
CA LYS A 97 -5.05 10.38 -3.39
C LYS A 97 -4.06 10.56 -2.23
N ALA A 98 -3.83 9.51 -1.44
CA ALA A 98 -2.90 9.57 -0.31
C ALA A 98 -1.42 9.62 -0.73
N LEU A 99 -1.05 8.87 -1.77
CA LEU A 99 0.33 8.78 -2.24
C LEU A 99 0.73 9.97 -3.10
N PHE A 100 -0.17 10.47 -3.94
CA PHE A 100 0.13 11.47 -4.98
C PHE A 100 -0.54 12.83 -4.75
N HIS A 101 -1.34 12.99 -3.68
CA HIS A 101 -2.09 14.22 -3.38
C HIS A 101 -3.01 14.68 -4.52
N LEU A 102 -3.66 13.72 -5.19
CA LEU A 102 -4.64 13.95 -6.27
C LEU A 102 -6.05 14.26 -5.74
#